data_AF-A0A6P9EC21-F1
#
_entry.id   AF-A0A6P9EC21-F1
#
_cell.length_a   1.000
_cell.length_b   1.000
_cell.length_c   1.000
_cell.angle_alpha   90.00
_cell.angle_beta   90.00
_cell.angle_gamma   90.00
#
_symmetry.space_group_name_H-M   'P 1'
#
loop_
_entity.id
_entity.type
_entity.pdbx_description
1 polymer ?
#
loop_
_entity_poly.entity_id
_entity_poly.type
_entity_poly.pdbx_seq_one_letter_code
_entity_poly.pdbx_strand_id
1 'polypeptide(L)'
;MGRRPASANLTLDGDDILDDNVEVILERSPGKKVKKEKERKRKSRNDVDAEFKHALARMNADRNTFMVERREFYSKQERDRNEQLALEKKKFEAKIMKLNLDGMKPKQQLYFQRLQDEIFDALMSKSAITSPSEDPSTPLRGV
;
A
#
# COMPACT_ATOMS: atom_id res chain seq x y z
N MET A 1 -73.05 56.14 25.46
CA MET A 1 -73.10 55.74 24.04
C MET A 1 -72.13 54.59 23.82
N GLY A 2 -72.61 53.39 23.54
CA GLY A 2 -71.73 52.23 23.29
C GLY A 2 -72.57 50.99 22.95
N ARG A 3 -73.14 50.97 21.75
CA ARG A 3 -73.84 49.79 21.21
C ARG A 3 -72.76 48.76 20.80
N ARG A 4 -72.88 47.51 21.27
CA ARG A 4 -72.42 46.33 20.49
C ARG A 4 -73.35 46.18 19.29
N PRO A 5 -72.84 45.77 18.11
CA PRO A 5 -72.92 44.36 17.69
C PRO A 5 -71.69 43.99 16.81
N ALA A 6 -71.47 42.82 16.23
CA ALA A 6 -72.02 41.46 16.29
C ALA A 6 -70.91 40.52 15.76
N SER A 7 -71.00 39.27 16.16
CA SER A 7 -70.27 38.11 15.64
C SER A 7 -70.36 37.94 14.12
N ALA A 8 -69.28 37.48 13.51
CA ALA A 8 -69.34 36.62 12.33
C ALA A 8 -68.24 35.56 12.47
N ASN A 9 -68.64 34.36 12.92
CA ASN A 9 -67.88 33.15 12.68
C ASN A 9 -68.06 32.77 11.22
N LEU A 10 -66.98 32.66 10.46
CA LEU A 10 -66.94 31.89 9.22
C LEU A 10 -65.72 30.98 9.32
N THR A 11 -65.97 29.81 9.88
CA THR A 11 -65.15 28.62 9.63
C THR A 11 -65.21 28.35 8.14
N LEU A 12 -64.05 28.24 7.49
CA LEU A 12 -63.95 27.65 6.16
C LEU A 12 -62.89 26.57 6.28
N ASP A 13 -63.36 25.36 6.60
CA ASP A 13 -62.60 24.14 6.42
C ASP A 13 -62.30 24.00 4.93
N GLY A 14 -61.02 23.81 4.63
CA GLY A 14 -60.50 23.65 3.29
C GLY A 14 -59.03 23.29 3.40
N ASP A 15 -58.78 22.02 3.72
CA ASP A 15 -57.49 21.38 3.52
C ASP A 15 -57.03 21.64 2.08
N ASP A 16 -56.00 22.46 1.92
CA ASP A 16 -55.07 22.32 0.81
C ASP A 16 -53.66 22.67 1.31
N ILE A 17 -52.83 21.65 1.20
CA ILE A 17 -51.46 21.55 1.65
C ILE A 17 -50.61 22.59 0.91
N LEU A 18 -50.20 23.64 1.62
CA LEU A 18 -48.91 24.28 1.42
C LEU A 18 -48.33 24.55 2.80
N ASP A 19 -47.53 23.60 3.29
CA ASP A 19 -46.46 23.86 4.25
C ASP A 19 -45.42 24.74 3.55
N ASP A 20 -45.83 25.97 3.23
CA ASP A 20 -44.91 27.05 2.97
C ASP A 20 -44.19 27.22 4.30
N ASN A 21 -43.00 26.60 4.36
CA ASN A 21 -41.93 26.99 5.24
C ASN A 21 -41.61 28.46 4.94
N VAL A 22 -42.50 29.35 5.38
CA VAL A 22 -42.22 30.76 5.57
C VAL A 22 -41.23 30.75 6.71
N GLU A 23 -39.94 30.62 6.37
CA GLU A 23 -38.89 31.18 7.19
C GLU A 23 -39.27 32.64 7.37
N VAL A 24 -40.00 32.94 8.45
CA VAL A 24 -40.18 34.29 8.95
C VAL A 24 -38.74 34.77 9.13
N ILE A 25 -38.28 35.62 8.20
CA ILE A 25 -36.96 36.22 8.26
C ILE A 25 -37.04 37.24 9.39
N LEU A 26 -36.98 36.75 10.63
CA LEU A 26 -36.60 37.53 11.79
C LEU A 26 -35.19 37.99 11.49
N GLU A 27 -35.10 39.22 11.00
CA GLU A 27 -33.85 39.84 10.63
C GLU A 27 -32.92 39.75 11.84
N ARG A 28 -31.87 38.92 11.72
CA ARG A 28 -30.89 38.75 12.80
C ARG A 28 -30.28 40.12 13.10
N SER A 29 -30.16 40.46 14.38
CA SER A 29 -29.51 41.71 14.77
C SER A 29 -28.12 41.83 14.13
N PRO A 30 -27.67 43.04 13.76
CA PRO A 30 -26.46 43.23 12.96
C PRO A 30 -25.23 42.46 13.47
N GLY A 31 -25.03 42.42 14.79
CA GLY A 31 -23.93 41.67 15.42
C GLY A 31 -24.04 40.14 15.30
N LYS A 32 -25.26 39.57 15.21
CA LYS A 32 -25.47 38.13 15.02
C LYS A 32 -25.29 37.71 13.56
N LYS A 33 -25.57 38.60 12.59
CA LYS A 33 -25.27 38.36 11.16
C LYS A 33 -23.75 38.23 10.93
N VAL A 34 -22.97 39.18 11.46
CA VAL A 34 -21.49 39.19 11.34
C VAL A 34 -20.87 37.95 11.99
N LYS A 35 -21.36 37.55 13.19
CA LYS A 35 -20.87 36.33 13.87
C LYS A 35 -21.16 35.06 13.06
N LYS A 36 -22.37 34.90 12.53
CA LYS A 36 -22.76 33.74 11.72
C LYS A 36 -21.97 33.67 10.40
N GLU A 37 -21.73 34.81 9.76
CA GLU A 37 -20.92 34.86 8.53
C GLU A 37 -19.45 34.50 8.80
N LYS A 38 -18.86 35.02 9.89
CA LYS A 38 -17.50 34.67 10.31
C LYS A 38 -17.36 33.18 10.64
N GLU A 39 -18.37 32.60 11.30
CA GLU A 39 -18.42 31.16 11.57
C GLU A 39 -18.49 30.34 10.27
N ARG A 40 -19.35 30.73 9.32
CA ARG A 40 -19.50 30.05 8.02
C ARG A 40 -18.19 30.10 7.21
N LYS A 41 -17.52 31.26 7.17
CA LYS A 41 -16.21 31.44 6.53
C LYS A 41 -15.11 30.58 7.19
N ARG A 42 -15.16 30.42 8.52
CA ARG A 42 -14.21 29.57 9.25
C ARG A 42 -14.43 28.09 8.96
N LYS A 43 -15.69 27.62 8.93
CA LYS A 43 -16.05 26.23 8.58
C LYS A 43 -15.59 25.92 7.16
N SER A 44 -15.98 26.74 6.17
CA SER A 44 -15.57 26.51 4.78
C SER A 44 -14.06 26.50 4.59
N ARG A 45 -13.30 27.34 5.32
CA ARG A 45 -11.83 27.31 5.27
C ARG A 45 -11.26 26.03 5.88
N ASN A 46 -11.79 25.61 7.03
CA ASN A 46 -11.35 24.37 7.69
C ASN A 46 -11.68 23.13 6.86
N ASP A 47 -12.82 23.13 6.15
CA ASP A 47 -13.23 22.03 5.28
C ASP A 47 -12.29 21.92 4.06
N VAL A 48 -11.94 23.04 3.42
CA VAL A 48 -10.93 23.08 2.35
C VAL A 48 -9.55 22.63 2.85
N ASP A 49 -9.14 23.08 4.04
CA ASP A 49 -7.88 22.64 4.67
C ASP A 49 -7.89 21.13 4.97
N ALA A 50 -9.05 20.55 5.33
CA ALA A 50 -9.20 19.12 5.59
C ALA A 50 -9.17 18.29 4.30
N GLU A 51 -9.87 18.73 3.25
CA GLU A 51 -9.85 18.12 1.92
C GLU A 51 -8.43 18.10 1.34
N PHE A 52 -7.72 19.22 1.45
CA PHE A 52 -6.34 19.32 0.98
C PHE A 52 -5.40 18.38 1.75
N LYS A 53 -5.51 18.32 3.09
CA LYS A 53 -4.74 17.37 3.90
C LYS A 53 -5.04 15.92 3.54
N HIS A 54 -6.30 15.59 3.29
CA HIS A 54 -6.70 14.25 2.89
C HIS A 54 -6.18 13.89 1.50
N ALA A 55 -6.21 14.83 0.54
CA ALA A 55 -5.61 14.66 -0.78
C ALA A 55 -4.10 14.42 -0.70
N LEU A 56 -3.38 15.20 0.12
CA LEU A 56 -1.95 15.01 0.35
C LEU A 56 -1.65 13.65 1.00
N ALA A 57 -2.46 13.23 1.98
CA ALA A 57 -2.29 11.93 2.63
C ALA A 57 -2.45 10.77 1.62
N ARG A 58 -3.45 10.84 0.74
CA ARG A 58 -3.65 9.86 -0.34
C ARG A 58 -2.47 9.84 -1.30
N MET A 59 -2.04 10.99 -1.80
CA MET A 59 -0.88 11.09 -2.70
C MET A 59 0.39 10.50 -2.08
N ASN A 60 0.62 10.73 -0.79
CA ASN A 60 1.76 10.17 -0.07
C ASN A 60 1.64 8.64 0.09
N ALA A 61 0.45 8.13 0.37
CA ALA A 61 0.20 6.69 0.44
C ALA A 61 0.46 6.03 -0.93
N ASP A 62 -0.09 6.58 -2.01
CA ASP A 62 0.09 6.09 -3.38
C ASP A 62 1.55 6.13 -3.83
N ARG A 63 2.27 7.20 -3.46
CA ARG A 63 3.71 7.29 -3.71
C ARG A 63 4.47 6.20 -2.96
N ASN A 64 4.11 5.95 -1.70
CA ASN A 64 4.79 4.95 -0.89
C ASN A 64 4.56 3.53 -1.44
N THR A 65 3.31 3.19 -1.80
CA THR A 65 3.00 1.89 -2.42
C THR A 65 3.75 1.73 -3.73
N PHE A 66 3.72 2.73 -4.61
CA PHE A 66 4.48 2.70 -5.87
C PHE A 66 6.00 2.48 -5.64
N MET A 67 6.59 3.14 -4.64
CA MET A 67 8.02 2.99 -4.34
C MET A 67 8.36 1.60 -3.79
N VAL A 68 7.47 1.00 -3.00
CA VAL A 68 7.61 -0.37 -2.49
C VAL A 68 7.48 -1.37 -3.63
N GLU A 69 6.42 -1.31 -4.41
CA GLU A 69 6.19 -2.17 -5.57
C GLU A 69 7.34 -2.10 -6.56
N ARG A 70 7.84 -0.88 -6.84
CA ARG A 70 9.00 -0.69 -7.71
C ARG A 70 10.25 -1.37 -7.15
N ARG A 71 10.51 -1.27 -5.85
CA ARG A 71 11.64 -1.96 -5.21
C ARG A 71 11.49 -3.48 -5.29
N GLU A 72 10.30 -3.98 -5.00
CA GLU A 72 9.99 -5.41 -5.07
C GLU A 72 10.12 -5.96 -6.48
N PHE A 73 9.67 -5.21 -7.49
CA PHE A 73 9.83 -5.56 -8.89
C PHE A 73 11.30 -5.74 -9.28
N TYR A 74 12.16 -4.75 -8.99
CA TYR A 74 13.59 -4.87 -9.29
C TYR A 74 14.25 -5.97 -8.48
N SER A 75 13.88 -6.11 -7.21
CA SER A 75 14.41 -7.18 -6.35
C SER A 75 14.03 -8.57 -6.86
N LYS A 76 12.79 -8.75 -7.34
CA LYS A 76 12.34 -10.00 -7.96
C LYS A 76 13.06 -10.26 -9.27
N GLN A 77 13.18 -9.26 -10.15
CA GLN A 77 13.90 -9.38 -11.40
C GLN A 77 15.36 -9.81 -11.17
N GLU A 78 16.02 -9.24 -10.17
CA GLU A 78 17.40 -9.60 -9.81
C GLU A 78 17.50 -11.03 -9.27
N ARG A 79 16.54 -11.48 -8.44
CA ARG A 79 16.48 -12.88 -8.00
C ARG A 79 16.29 -13.82 -9.18
N ASP A 80 15.31 -13.55 -10.05
CA ASP A 80 15.00 -14.38 -11.22
C ASP A 80 16.23 -14.49 -12.14
N ARG A 81 16.95 -13.38 -12.37
CA ARG A 81 18.21 -13.36 -13.14
C ARG A 81 19.31 -14.18 -12.47
N ASN A 82 19.49 -14.04 -11.16
CA ASN A 82 20.52 -14.76 -10.41
C ASN A 82 20.23 -16.26 -10.33
N GLU A 83 18.97 -16.65 -10.19
CA GLU A 83 18.53 -18.05 -10.25
C GLU A 83 18.81 -18.65 -11.64
N GLN A 84 18.51 -17.92 -12.71
CA GLN A 84 18.81 -18.36 -14.07
C GLN A 84 20.32 -18.56 -14.27
N LEU A 85 21.15 -17.61 -13.85
CA LEU A 85 22.61 -17.74 -13.91
C LEU A 85 23.12 -18.92 -13.10
N ALA A 86 22.56 -19.16 -11.90
CA ALA A 86 22.93 -20.30 -11.07
C ALA A 86 22.55 -21.64 -11.73
N LEU A 87 21.39 -21.72 -12.39
CA LEU A 87 20.97 -22.91 -13.14
C LEU A 87 21.86 -23.15 -14.36
N GLU A 88 22.18 -22.11 -15.12
CA GLU A 88 23.10 -22.22 -16.26
C GLU A 88 24.50 -22.66 -15.83
N LYS A 89 25.01 -22.09 -14.73
CA LYS A 89 26.28 -22.51 -14.12
C LYS A 89 26.25 -23.99 -13.74
N LYS A 90 25.20 -24.46 -13.04
CA LYS A 90 25.05 -25.88 -12.68
C LYS A 90 24.99 -26.79 -13.91
N LYS A 91 24.28 -26.38 -14.97
CA LYS A 91 24.23 -27.14 -16.24
C LYS A 91 25.61 -27.23 -16.88
N PHE A 92 26.36 -26.15 -16.91
CA PHE A 92 27.73 -26.12 -17.43
C PHE A 92 28.66 -27.01 -16.61
N GLU A 93 28.66 -26.86 -15.28
CA GLU A 93 29.47 -27.68 -14.38
C GLU A 93 29.15 -29.18 -14.56
N ALA A 94 27.87 -29.55 -14.62
CA ALA A 94 27.45 -30.92 -14.87
C ALA A 94 27.94 -31.45 -16.24
N LYS A 95 28.00 -30.60 -17.27
CA LYS A 95 28.54 -30.97 -18.58
C LYS A 95 30.04 -31.24 -18.53
N ILE A 96 30.80 -30.42 -17.79
CA ILE A 96 32.25 -30.61 -17.59
C ILE A 96 32.52 -31.89 -16.79
N MET A 97 31.78 -32.13 -15.71
CA MET A 97 31.92 -33.34 -14.90
C MET A 97 31.59 -34.63 -15.66
N LYS A 98 30.67 -34.58 -16.63
CA LYS A 98 30.31 -35.73 -17.48
C LYS A 98 31.20 -35.90 -18.72
N LEU A 99 32.12 -34.98 -18.96
CA LEU A 99 32.98 -35.02 -20.14
C LEU A 99 34.02 -36.14 -20.00
N ASN A 100 33.98 -37.12 -20.90
CA ASN A 100 35.07 -38.09 -20.99
C ASN A 100 36.29 -37.41 -21.64
N LEU A 101 37.46 -37.56 -21.01
CA LEU A 101 38.71 -36.98 -21.47
C LEU A 101 39.52 -37.94 -22.36
N ASP A 102 39.11 -39.21 -22.44
CA ASP A 102 39.78 -40.20 -23.28
C ASP A 102 39.76 -39.78 -24.75
N GLY A 103 40.94 -39.81 -25.40
CA GLY A 103 41.10 -39.41 -26.79
C GLY A 103 41.28 -37.90 -27.02
N MET A 104 41.29 -37.07 -25.97
CA MET A 104 41.68 -35.66 -26.07
C MET A 104 43.20 -35.49 -26.14
N LYS A 105 43.66 -34.35 -26.67
CA LYS A 105 45.09 -34.01 -26.64
C LYS A 105 45.55 -33.83 -25.19
N PRO A 106 46.81 -34.16 -24.82
CA PRO A 106 47.28 -34.08 -23.44
C PRO A 106 47.04 -32.72 -22.75
N LYS A 107 47.21 -31.61 -23.49
CA LYS A 107 46.94 -30.26 -22.95
C LYS A 107 45.45 -30.00 -22.66
N GLN A 108 44.56 -30.55 -23.49
CA GLN A 108 43.11 -30.41 -23.30
C GLN A 108 42.63 -31.29 -22.15
N GLN A 109 43.14 -32.52 -22.07
CA GLN A 109 42.87 -33.43 -20.96
C GLN A 109 43.27 -32.79 -19.62
N LEU A 110 44.50 -32.25 -19.52
CA LEU A 110 44.96 -31.58 -18.31
C LEU A 110 44.09 -30.36 -17.95
N TYR A 111 43.66 -29.59 -18.95
CA TYR A 111 42.79 -28.43 -18.73
C TYR A 111 41.43 -28.84 -18.16
N PHE A 112 40.75 -29.81 -18.78
CA PHE A 112 39.44 -30.23 -18.32
C PHE A 112 39.49 -31.05 -17.02
N GLN A 113 40.56 -31.80 -16.78
CA GLN A 113 40.77 -32.50 -15.52
C GLN A 113 40.86 -31.51 -14.34
N ARG A 114 41.65 -30.42 -14.50
CA ARG A 114 41.70 -29.35 -13.48
C ARG A 114 40.33 -28.73 -13.22
N LEU A 115 39.54 -28.49 -14.27
CA LEU A 115 38.19 -27.97 -14.09
C LEU A 115 37.28 -28.95 -13.35
N GLN A 116 37.39 -30.26 -13.61
CA GLN A 116 36.63 -31.28 -12.89
C GLN A 116 37.01 -31.31 -11.41
N ASP A 117 38.30 -31.24 -11.09
CA ASP A 117 38.80 -31.21 -9.71
C ASP A 117 38.33 -29.94 -8.98
N GLU A 118 38.46 -28.75 -9.59
CA GLU A 118 37.98 -27.48 -9.02
C GLU A 118 36.47 -27.50 -8.74
N ILE A 119 35.67 -28.08 -9.65
CA ILE A 119 34.21 -28.22 -9.46
C ILE A 119 33.93 -29.19 -8.31
N PHE A 120 34.64 -30.32 -8.24
CA PHE A 120 34.47 -31.31 -7.17
C PHE A 120 34.79 -30.70 -5.79
N ASP A 121 35.93 -30.03 -5.64
CA ASP A 121 36.32 -29.38 -4.40
C ASP A 121 35.33 -28.27 -3.98
N ALA A 122 34.83 -27.50 -4.95
CA ALA A 122 33.80 -26.49 -4.70
C ALA A 122 32.46 -27.11 -4.25
N LEU A 123 32.14 -28.35 -4.65
CA LEU A 123 30.95 -29.07 -4.17
C LEU A 123 31.16 -29.62 -2.76
N MET A 124 32.33 -30.20 -2.49
CA MET A 124 32.67 -30.75 -1.18
C MET A 124 32.71 -29.66 -0.11
N SER A 125 33.32 -28.51 -0.40
CA SER A 125 33.37 -27.36 0.53
C SER A 125 31.98 -26.78 0.86
N LYS A 126 31.04 -26.76 -0.10
CA LYS A 126 29.66 -26.28 0.14
C LYS A 126 28.84 -27.24 1.00
N SER A 127 29.06 -28.55 0.86
CA SER A 127 28.34 -29.56 1.67
C SER A 127 28.71 -29.50 3.17
N ALA A 128 29.92 -29.04 3.52
CA ALA A 128 30.38 -28.96 4.90
C ALA A 128 29.69 -27.86 5.75
N ILE A 129 29.10 -26.85 5.10
CA ILE A 129 28.47 -25.70 5.78
C ILE A 129 26.98 -25.98 6.11
N THR A 130 26.38 -27.01 5.52
CA THR A 130 24.96 -27.35 5.71
C THR A 130 24.80 -28.42 6.80
N SER A 131 25.40 -28.20 7.97
CA SER A 131 25.03 -28.95 9.17
C SER A 131 23.84 -28.22 9.81
N PRO A 132 22.72 -28.89 10.15
CA PRO A 132 21.64 -28.24 10.86
C PRO A 132 22.16 -27.85 12.25
N SER A 133 22.41 -26.57 12.46
CA SER A 133 22.58 -26.02 13.81
C SER A 133 21.24 -26.17 14.51
N GLU A 134 21.17 -27.03 15.51
CA GLU A 134 20.05 -27.10 16.44
C GLU A 134 19.92 -25.73 17.13
N ASP A 135 18.91 -24.96 16.75
CA ASP A 135 18.57 -23.73 17.45
C ASP A 135 18.15 -24.08 18.89
N PRO A 136 18.70 -23.42 19.92
CA PRO A 136 18.25 -23.60 21.29
C PRO A 136 16.82 -23.06 21.43
N SER A 137 15.90 -24.01 21.62
CA SER A 137 14.53 -23.86 22.10
C SER A 137 14.26 -22.56 22.87
N THR A 138 13.44 -21.68 22.30
CA THR A 138 12.84 -20.57 23.04
C THR A 138 11.69 -21.11 23.91
N PRO A 139 11.70 -20.98 25.24
CA PRO A 139 10.56 -21.41 26.04
C PRO A 139 9.43 -20.37 25.94
N LEU A 140 8.28 -20.80 25.42
CA LEU A 140 7.01 -20.11 25.58
C LEU A 140 6.45 -20.37 26.99
N ARG A 141 6.34 -19.27 27.76
CA ARG A 141 5.20 -18.90 28.63
C ARG A 141 4.96 -19.63 29.97
N GLY A 142 4.80 -18.80 31.02
CA GLY A 142 4.16 -19.07 32.32
C GLY A 142 4.82 -18.15 33.37
N VAL A 143 4.19 -17.16 33.98
CA VAL A 143 2.81 -16.95 34.48
C VAL A 143 2.42 -15.48 34.27
#